data_AF-A0A2K4JSN1-F1
#
_entry.id   AF-A0A2K4JSN1-F1
#
_cell.length_a   1.000
_cell.length_b   1.000
_cell.length_c   1.000
_cell.angle_alpha   90.00
_cell.angle_beta   90.00
_cell.angle_gamma   90.00
#
_symmetry.space_group_name_H-M   'P 1'
#
loop_
_entity.id
_entity.type
_entity.pdbx_description
1 polymer ?
#
loop_
_entity_poly.entity_id
_entity_poly.type
_entity_poly.pdbx_seq_one_letter_code
_entity_poly.pdbx_strand_id
1 'polypeptide(L)'
;DTPLAFVAEQLQIAPEVLADYATRGPTRYEQLDALREGFGFTQFSRPLRAALQEWLLPIALTTTSGAGLARSLLGECRRRRIIV
;
A
#
# COMPACT_ATOMS: atom_id res chain seq x y z
N ASP A 1 23.11 -6.26 -14.90
CA ASP A 1 22.67 -6.54 -13.53
C ASP A 1 21.62 -7.63 -13.45
N THR A 2 21.86 -8.63 -12.61
CA THR A 2 20.95 -9.78 -12.37
C THR A 2 19.52 -9.38 -11.96
N PRO A 3 19.29 -8.34 -11.13
CA PRO A 3 17.93 -7.91 -10.78
C PRO A 3 17.14 -7.33 -11.96
N LEU A 4 17.77 -6.56 -12.85
CA LEU A 4 17.09 -5.96 -14.01
C LEU A 4 16.71 -7.03 -15.03
N ALA A 5 17.62 -7.96 -15.30
CA ALA A 5 17.34 -9.10 -16.18
C ALA A 5 16.18 -9.93 -15.64
N PHE A 6 16.16 -10.21 -14.32
CA PHE A 6 15.07 -10.93 -13.67
C PHE A 6 13.72 -10.21 -13.85
N VAL A 7 13.65 -8.91 -13.57
CA VAL A 7 12.39 -8.15 -13.73
C VAL A 7 11.98 -8.04 -15.20
N ALA A 8 12.92 -7.81 -16.11
CA ALA A 8 12.65 -7.74 -17.55
C ALA A 8 12.08 -9.07 -18.09
N GLU A 9 12.59 -10.21 -17.60
CA GLU A 9 12.07 -11.54 -17.93
C GLU A 9 10.61 -11.72 -17.47
N GLN A 10 10.28 -11.32 -16.23
CA GLN A 10 8.90 -11.39 -15.71
C GLN A 10 7.91 -10.53 -16.52
N LEU A 11 8.39 -9.42 -17.08
CA LEU A 11 7.61 -8.49 -17.89
C LEU A 11 7.66 -8.81 -19.40
N GLN A 12 8.42 -9.84 -19.81
CA GLN A 12 8.67 -10.22 -21.20
C GLN A 12 9.19 -9.05 -22.07
N ILE A 13 10.10 -8.24 -21.54
CA ILE A 13 10.74 -7.11 -22.23
C ILE A 13 12.26 -7.25 -22.28
N ALA A 14 12.91 -6.47 -23.15
CA ALA A 14 14.37 -6.39 -23.22
C ALA A 14 14.94 -5.65 -21.99
N PRO A 15 16.01 -6.14 -21.33
CA PRO A 15 16.58 -5.52 -20.13
C PRO A 15 17.03 -4.06 -20.31
N GLU A 16 17.42 -3.68 -21.53
CA GLU A 16 17.86 -2.33 -21.90
C GLU A 16 16.75 -1.29 -21.70
N VAL A 17 15.48 -1.71 -21.79
CA VAL A 17 14.32 -0.85 -21.53
C VAL A 17 14.27 -0.40 -20.07
N LEU A 18 14.85 -1.17 -19.14
CA LEU A 18 14.93 -0.84 -17.72
C LEU A 18 16.26 -0.18 -17.33
N ALA A 19 17.20 -0.01 -18.25
CA ALA A 19 18.53 0.51 -17.95
C ALA A 19 18.48 1.94 -17.37
N ASP A 20 17.64 2.80 -17.94
CA ASP A 20 17.47 4.17 -17.46
C ASP A 20 16.84 4.22 -16.07
N TYR A 21 15.89 3.32 -15.78
CA TYR A 21 15.28 3.18 -14.45
C TYR A 21 16.31 2.78 -13.37
N ALA A 22 17.40 2.11 -13.76
CA ALA A 22 18.44 1.63 -12.85
C ALA A 22 19.58 2.62 -12.58
N THR A 23 19.71 3.70 -13.36
CA THR A 23 20.87 4.61 -13.33
C THR A 23 21.08 5.32 -11.99
N ARG A 24 19.99 5.71 -11.31
CA ARG A 24 20.01 6.14 -9.91
C ARG A 24 18.86 5.44 -9.20
N GLY A 25 19.17 4.38 -8.47
CA GLY A 25 18.15 3.64 -7.73
C GLY A 25 17.43 4.56 -6.74
N PRO A 26 16.11 4.83 -6.92
CA PRO A 26 15.32 5.43 -5.85
C PRO A 26 15.40 4.55 -4.61
N THR A 27 15.26 5.15 -3.44
CA THR A 27 15.16 4.34 -2.22
C THR A 27 13.94 3.44 -2.32
N ARG A 28 13.98 2.29 -1.64
CA ARG A 28 12.80 1.41 -1.52
C ARG A 28 11.53 2.18 -1.12
N TYR A 29 11.67 3.22 -0.30
CA TYR A 29 10.54 4.06 0.12
C TYR A 29 10.00 4.93 -1.01
N GLU A 30 10.87 5.57 -1.79
CA GLU A 30 10.46 6.37 -2.96
C GLU A 30 9.74 5.52 -4.01
N GLN A 31 10.22 4.29 -4.26
CA GLN A 31 9.54 3.35 -5.17
C GLN A 31 8.16 2.96 -4.65
N LEU A 32 8.05 2.70 -3.35
CA LEU A 32 6.77 2.34 -2.74
C LEU A 32 5.78 3.50 -2.79
N ASP A 33 6.24 4.72 -2.57
CA ASP A 33 5.39 5.92 -2.66
C ASP A 33 4.91 6.18 -4.09
N ALA A 34 5.79 6.05 -5.09
CA ALA A 34 5.38 6.13 -6.49
C ALA A 34 4.33 5.07 -6.87
N LEU A 35 4.47 3.84 -6.37
CA LEU A 35 3.47 2.79 -6.56
C LEU A 35 2.16 3.14 -5.85
N ARG A 36 2.21 3.66 -4.63
CA ARG A 36 1.02 4.10 -3.90
C ARG A 36 0.27 5.17 -4.67
N GLU A 37 0.97 6.19 -5.15
CA GLU A 37 0.38 7.28 -5.94
C GLU A 37 -0.22 6.74 -7.24
N GLY A 38 0.56 5.97 -8.02
CA GLY A 38 0.13 5.44 -9.31
C GLY A 38 -1.08 4.51 -9.22
N PHE A 39 -1.19 3.74 -8.13
CA PHE A 39 -2.34 2.86 -7.90
C PHE A 39 -3.43 3.50 -7.03
N GLY A 40 -3.24 4.69 -6.46
CA GLY A 40 -4.22 5.33 -5.58
C GLY A 40 -4.36 4.67 -4.19
N PHE A 41 -3.30 4.07 -3.67
CA PHE A 41 -3.23 3.59 -2.30
C PHE A 41 -2.75 4.69 -1.35
N THR A 42 -3.26 4.67 -0.11
CA THR A 42 -2.87 5.59 0.95
C THR A 42 -2.03 4.87 2.00
N GLN A 43 -1.01 5.55 2.51
CA GLN A 43 -0.23 5.04 3.64
C GLN A 43 -0.98 5.09 4.96
N PHE A 44 -0.95 3.97 5.69
CA PHE A 44 -1.34 3.97 7.09
C PHE A 44 -0.40 4.87 7.89
N SER A 45 -0.98 5.92 8.49
CA SER A 45 -0.24 6.96 9.20
C SER A 45 -0.90 7.27 10.54
N ARG A 46 -0.22 8.03 11.40
CA ARG A 46 -0.78 8.45 12.70
C ARG A 46 -2.09 9.25 12.55
N PRO A 47 -2.20 10.24 11.64
CA PRO A 47 -3.47 10.93 11.41
C PRO A 47 -4.57 9.98 10.94
N LEU A 48 -4.25 9.06 10.03
CA LEU A 48 -5.23 8.11 9.51
C LEU A 48 -5.69 7.11 10.57
N ARG A 49 -4.80 6.71 11.48
CA ARG A 49 -5.16 5.92 12.66
C ARG A 49 -6.19 6.65 13.51
N ALA A 50 -5.98 7.93 13.83
CA ALA A 50 -6.93 8.70 14.63
C ALA A 50 -8.31 8.80 13.93
N ALA A 51 -8.32 9.09 12.62
CA ALA A 51 -9.55 9.14 11.83
C ALA A 51 -10.28 7.78 11.76
N LEU A 52 -9.54 6.68 11.65
CA LEU A 52 -10.12 5.33 11.68
C LEU A 52 -10.65 4.97 13.07
N GLN A 53 -9.99 5.40 14.15
CA GLN A 53 -10.48 5.19 15.52
C GLN A 53 -11.79 5.94 15.76
N GLU A 54 -11.89 7.20 15.33
CA GLU A 54 -13.11 8.00 15.42
C GLU A 54 -14.26 7.36 14.62
N TRP A 55 -13.98 6.93 13.39
CA TRP A 55 -14.95 6.22 12.55
C TRP A 55 -15.42 4.88 13.16
N LEU A 56 -14.51 4.15 13.81
CA LEU A 56 -14.79 2.82 14.36
C LEU A 56 -15.52 2.86 15.72
N LEU A 57 -15.37 3.95 16.48
CA LEU A 57 -15.97 4.13 17.80
C LEU A 57 -17.48 3.85 17.84
N PRO A 58 -18.34 4.44 16.97
CA PRO A 58 -19.77 4.15 17.00
C PRO A 58 -20.08 2.66 16.73
N ILE A 59 -19.30 1.99 15.88
CA ILE A 59 -19.46 0.55 15.61
C ILE A 59 -19.11 -0.26 16.86
N ALA A 60 -18.00 0.08 17.52
CA ALA A 60 -17.56 -0.58 18.75
C ALA A 60 -18.59 -0.48 19.88
N LEU A 61 -19.32 0.64 19.97
CA LEU A 61 -20.39 0.81 20.98
C LEU A 61 -21.62 -0.07 20.72
N THR A 62 -21.78 -0.60 19.50
CA THR A 62 -22.92 -1.45 19.12
C THR A 62 -22.61 -2.95 19.11
N THR A 63 -21.35 -3.35 19.35
CA THR A 63 -20.94 -4.75 19.29
C THR A 63 -19.92 -5.12 20.36
N THR A 64 -20.05 -6.32 20.91
CA THR A 64 -19.04 -6.95 21.78
C THR A 64 -18.11 -7.88 20.99
N SER A 65 -18.33 -8.05 19.68
CA SER A 65 -17.53 -8.94 18.84
C SER A 65 -16.25 -8.25 18.35
N GLY A 66 -15.12 -8.59 18.97
CA GLY A 66 -13.80 -8.12 18.51
C GLY A 66 -13.52 -8.49 17.04
N ALA A 67 -13.92 -9.69 16.60
CA ALA A 67 -13.78 -10.12 15.21
C ALA A 67 -14.69 -9.35 14.24
N GLY A 68 -15.90 -8.99 14.66
CA GLY A 68 -16.80 -8.12 13.89
C GLY A 68 -16.20 -6.71 13.70
N LEU A 69 -15.61 -6.18 14.77
CA LEU A 69 -14.95 -4.88 14.74
C LEU A 69 -13.72 -4.87 13.82
N ALA A 70 -12.88 -5.90 13.90
CA ALA A 70 -11.72 -6.06 13.02
C ALA A 70 -12.13 -6.20 11.54
N ARG A 71 -13.20 -6.94 11.24
CA ARG A 71 -13.73 -7.05 9.86
C ARG A 71 -14.22 -5.70 9.33
N SER A 72 -14.91 -4.92 10.16
CA SER A 72 -15.38 -3.59 9.78
C SER A 72 -14.21 -2.65 9.47
N LEU A 73 -13.18 -2.65 10.35
CA LEU A 73 -11.95 -1.88 10.12
C LEU A 73 -11.24 -2.29 8.83
N LEU A 74 -11.04 -3.59 8.59
CA LEU A 74 -10.39 -4.09 7.38
C LEU A 74 -11.21 -3.78 6.11
N GLY A 75 -12.54 -3.87 6.19
CA GLY A 75 -13.43 -3.47 5.10
C GLY A 75 -13.26 -1.99 4.75
N GLU A 76 -13.18 -1.14 5.76
CA GLU A 76 -12.98 0.30 5.56
C GLU A 76 -11.58 0.65 5.04
N CYS A 77 -10.53 -0.03 5.54
CA CYS A 77 -9.19 0.11 4.98
C CYS A 77 -9.16 -0.27 3.50
N ARG A 78 -9.81 -1.37 3.10
CA ARG A 78 -9.91 -1.75 1.68
C ARG A 78 -10.67 -0.71 0.86
N ARG A 79 -11.81 -0.23 1.36
CA ARG A 79 -12.65 0.78 0.70
C ARG A 79 -11.88 2.09 0.47
N ARG A 80 -11.10 2.52 1.46
CA ARG A 80 -10.24 3.71 1.40
C ARG A 80 -8.86 3.45 0.80
N ARG A 81 -8.58 2.22 0.34
CA ARG A 81 -7.30 1.78 -0.23
C ARG A 81 -6.09 2.07 0.69
N ILE A 82 -6.25 1.79 1.98
CA ILE A 82 -5.21 2.00 3.00
C ILE A 82 -4.37 0.74 3.12
N ILE A 83 -3.06 0.89 3.00
CA ILE A 83 -2.06 -0.19 3.17
C ILE A 83 -0.98 0.24 4.18
N VAL A 84 -0.35 -0.74 4.84
CA VAL A 84 0.77 -0.52 5.77
C VAL A 84 2.04 -0.29 4.96
#